data_AF-A0A929HR40-F1
#
_entry.id   AF-A0A929HR40-F1
#
_cell.length_a   1.000
_cell.length_b   1.000
_cell.length_c   1.000
_cell.angle_alpha   90.00
_cell.angle_beta   90.00
_cell.angle_gamma   90.00
#
_symmetry.space_group_name_H-M   'P 1'
#
loop_
_entity.id
_entity.type
_entity.pdbx_description
1 polymer ?
#
loop_
_entity_poly.entity_id
_entity_poly.type
_entity_poly.pdbx_seq_one_letter_code
_entity_poly.pdbx_strand_id
1 'polypeptide(L)'
;MAKIIQFGNGRKGDDNLICRKPLEFRRGDWRQGQILQCLRSEAEKYQSHRHQAINNGHSHLSFVPEHFSLVSGCDYTVMGLYRWRESEEQAREFYQLAGLMECVVNSSSPLLRTDLLRRVYKTIMDLRHSLNFSWKGDSSQFLLPLHPNFYRRSDFFARIQQADTLKVLYEKVEHETRVQFDLLAAEYVFYLPQRMVYEPA
;
A
#
# COMPACT_ATOMS: atom_id res chain seq x y z
N MET A 1 31.72 10.47 -37.64
CA MET A 1 30.50 9.63 -37.73
C MET A 1 29.79 9.69 -36.39
N ALA A 2 28.64 10.37 -36.32
CA ALA A 2 27.91 10.54 -35.07
C ALA A 2 27.21 9.23 -34.68
N LYS A 3 27.39 8.81 -33.42
CA LYS A 3 26.76 7.63 -32.85
C LYS A 3 25.29 7.95 -32.61
N ILE A 4 24.40 7.45 -33.45
CA ILE A 4 22.96 7.60 -33.29
C ILE A 4 22.55 6.83 -32.03
N ILE A 5 22.17 7.55 -30.98
CA ILE A 5 21.50 6.96 -29.82
C ILE A 5 20.09 6.59 -30.31
N GLN A 6 19.83 5.29 -30.47
CA GLN A 6 18.48 4.81 -30.64
C GLN A 6 17.73 5.05 -29.33
N PHE A 7 16.94 6.11 -29.26
CA PHE A 7 15.82 6.14 -28.34
C PHE A 7 14.88 5.02 -28.78
N GLY A 8 14.74 3.99 -27.95
CA GLY A 8 13.86 2.86 -28.23
C GLY A 8 12.46 3.36 -28.51
N ASN A 9 12.08 3.39 -29.78
CA ASN A 9 10.73 3.64 -30.22
C ASN A 9 9.81 2.54 -29.67
N GLY A 10 8.89 2.92 -28.79
CA GLY A 10 7.53 2.38 -28.67
C GLY A 10 7.36 0.87 -28.48
N ARG A 11 7.05 0.49 -27.23
CA ARG A 11 6.07 -0.56 -26.85
C ARG A 11 6.01 -1.81 -27.75
N LYS A 12 7.02 -2.68 -27.63
CA LYS A 12 6.84 -4.11 -27.96
C LYS A 12 6.60 -4.86 -26.64
N GLY A 13 5.34 -5.11 -26.34
CA GLY A 13 4.88 -5.80 -25.12
C GLY A 13 4.82 -4.89 -23.90
N ASP A 14 3.83 -3.99 -23.84
CA ASP A 14 3.68 -2.99 -22.77
C ASP A 14 3.12 -3.61 -21.48
N ASP A 15 3.89 -4.53 -20.88
CA ASP A 15 3.60 -5.07 -19.57
C ASP A 15 3.74 -3.93 -18.55
N ASN A 16 2.61 -3.51 -17.99
CA ASN A 16 2.59 -2.50 -16.96
C ASN A 16 2.90 -3.10 -15.58
N LEU A 17 3.07 -4.42 -15.46
CA LEU A 17 3.45 -5.09 -14.24
C LEU A 17 4.85 -4.68 -13.77
N ILE A 18 4.96 -4.33 -12.50
CA ILE A 18 6.23 -4.05 -11.82
C ILE A 18 6.64 -5.27 -10.99
N CYS A 19 5.74 -5.80 -10.16
CA CYS A 19 5.92 -7.07 -9.47
C CYS A 19 4.56 -7.72 -9.17
N ARG A 20 4.54 -9.05 -9.04
CA ARG A 20 3.34 -9.82 -8.69
C ARG A 20 3.21 -10.15 -7.21
N LYS A 21 4.35 -10.19 -6.50
CA LYS A 21 4.45 -10.61 -5.11
C LYS A 21 5.43 -9.69 -4.37
N PRO A 22 5.25 -9.50 -3.05
CA PRO A 22 4.16 -10.03 -2.22
C PRO A 22 2.81 -9.36 -2.49
N LEU A 23 2.84 -8.09 -2.91
CA LEU A 23 1.69 -7.33 -3.39
C LEU A 23 1.88 -7.04 -4.88
N GLU A 24 0.79 -7.01 -5.64
CA GLU A 24 0.88 -6.73 -7.06
C GLU A 24 0.94 -5.22 -7.32
N PHE A 25 2.05 -4.77 -7.89
CA PHE A 25 2.24 -3.38 -8.31
C PHE A 25 2.29 -3.28 -9.83
N ARG A 26 1.57 -2.30 -10.36
CA ARG A 26 1.51 -1.98 -11.78
C ARG A 26 1.74 -0.50 -12.02
N ARG A 27 2.21 -0.16 -13.22
CA ARG A 27 2.25 1.19 -13.75
C ARG A 27 0.86 1.57 -14.21
N GLY A 28 0.37 2.71 -13.72
CA GLY A 28 -0.81 3.38 -14.24
C GLY A 28 -0.53 4.04 -15.58
N ASP A 29 -1.57 4.26 -16.37
CA ASP A 29 -1.47 4.95 -17.65
C ASP A 29 -1.54 6.49 -17.50
N TRP A 30 -1.73 6.99 -16.27
CA TRP A 30 -1.69 8.42 -15.93
C TRP A 30 -0.29 8.87 -15.50
N ARG A 31 0.05 10.11 -15.86
CA ARG A 31 1.37 10.70 -15.56
C ARG A 31 1.55 11.07 -14.10
N GLN A 32 0.53 11.71 -13.52
CA GLN A 32 0.52 12.26 -12.16
C GLN A 32 -0.84 11.98 -11.53
N GLY A 33 -0.91 12.06 -10.21
CA GLY A 33 -2.14 11.81 -9.45
C GLY A 33 -1.87 10.90 -8.26
N GLN A 34 -2.95 10.29 -7.77
CA GLN A 34 -2.93 9.39 -6.63
C GLN A 34 -2.52 7.98 -7.05
N ILE A 35 -2.02 7.22 -6.07
CA ILE A 35 -1.85 5.78 -6.20
C ILE A 35 -3.23 5.15 -6.07
N LEU A 36 -3.58 4.25 -6.98
CA LEU A 36 -4.87 3.58 -6.95
C LEU A 36 -4.71 2.19 -6.39
N GLN A 37 -5.62 1.81 -5.49
CA GLN A 37 -5.80 0.44 -5.04
C GLN A 37 -7.15 -0.05 -5.55
N CYS A 38 -7.17 -1.10 -6.36
CA CYS A 38 -8.41 -1.69 -6.85
C CYS A 38 -8.43 -3.20 -6.63
N LEU A 39 -9.63 -3.78 -6.71
CA LEU A 39 -9.77 -5.23 -6.69
C LEU A 39 -9.11 -5.85 -7.91
N ARG A 40 -8.59 -7.06 -7.74
CA ARG A 40 -7.99 -7.85 -8.82
C ARG A 40 -8.98 -8.06 -9.96
N SER A 41 -10.26 -8.31 -9.67
CA SER A 41 -11.32 -8.41 -10.68
C SER A 41 -11.49 -7.13 -11.51
N GLU A 42 -11.36 -5.96 -10.88
CA GLU A 42 -11.44 -4.67 -11.58
C GLU A 42 -10.15 -4.38 -12.35
N ALA A 43 -9.00 -4.76 -11.81
CA ALA A 43 -7.72 -4.70 -12.50
C ALA A 43 -7.74 -5.57 -13.77
N GLU A 44 -8.32 -6.78 -13.73
CA GLU A 44 -8.45 -7.67 -14.89
C GLU A 44 -9.32 -7.07 -16.00
N LYS A 45 -10.47 -6.47 -15.65
CA LYS A 45 -11.33 -5.74 -16.59
C LYS A 45 -10.56 -4.58 -17.22
N TYR A 46 -9.86 -3.79 -16.41
CA TYR A 46 -9.05 -2.67 -16.88
C TYR A 46 -7.90 -3.13 -17.80
N GLN A 47 -7.18 -4.20 -17.43
CA GLN A 47 -6.11 -4.75 -18.27
C GLN A 47 -6.64 -5.30 -19.59
N SER A 48 -7.80 -5.95 -19.59
CA SER A 48 -8.43 -6.46 -20.82
C SER A 48 -8.77 -5.32 -21.78
N HIS A 49 -9.41 -4.25 -21.27
CA HIS A 49 -9.71 -3.07 -22.05
C HIS A 49 -8.43 -2.34 -22.51
N ARG A 50 -7.42 -2.27 -21.65
CA ARG A 50 -6.12 -1.68 -21.97
C ARG A 50 -5.45 -2.37 -23.15
N HIS A 51 -5.40 -3.70 -23.14
CA HIS A 51 -4.85 -4.48 -24.25
C HIS A 51 -5.63 -4.26 -25.54
N GLN A 52 -6.97 -4.20 -25.48
CA GLN A 52 -7.80 -3.91 -26.65
C GLN A 52 -7.53 -2.51 -27.21
N ALA A 53 -7.47 -1.48 -26.36
CA ALA A 53 -7.20 -0.11 -26.79
C ALA A 53 -5.82 0.03 -27.45
N ILE A 54 -4.79 -0.60 -26.86
CA ILE A 54 -3.43 -0.60 -27.43
C ILE A 54 -3.41 -1.31 -28.79
N ASN A 55 -4.07 -2.48 -28.90
CA ASN A 55 -4.15 -3.22 -30.16
C ASN A 55 -4.90 -2.46 -31.25
N ASN A 56 -5.89 -1.65 -30.88
CA ASN A 56 -6.65 -0.79 -31.78
C ASN A 56 -5.95 0.55 -32.10
N GLY A 57 -4.72 0.75 -31.59
CA GLY A 57 -3.94 1.97 -31.85
C GLY A 57 -4.43 3.21 -31.09
N HIS A 58 -5.30 3.06 -30.09
CA HIS A 58 -5.79 4.18 -29.30
C HIS A 58 -4.73 4.58 -28.26
N SER A 59 -4.43 5.88 -28.18
CA SER A 59 -3.45 6.44 -27.24
C SER A 59 -4.03 6.74 -25.85
N HIS A 60 -5.36 6.80 -25.71
CA HIS A 60 -6.04 7.21 -24.49
C HIS A 60 -7.02 6.15 -24.02
N LEU A 61 -6.93 5.78 -22.74
CA LEU A 61 -7.91 4.94 -22.07
C LEU A 61 -9.03 5.83 -21.54
N SER A 62 -10.27 5.47 -21.88
CA SER A 62 -11.45 6.27 -21.54
C SER A 62 -11.94 6.11 -20.09
N PHE A 63 -11.38 5.17 -19.31
CA PHE A 63 -11.78 4.96 -17.92
C PHE A 63 -10.64 4.42 -17.05
N VAL A 64 -10.78 4.59 -15.73
CA VAL A 64 -9.93 4.00 -14.67
C VAL A 64 -10.73 2.93 -13.93
N PRO A 65 -10.11 1.85 -13.40
CA PRO A 65 -10.85 0.82 -12.66
C PRO A 65 -11.60 1.42 -11.47
N GLU A 66 -12.65 0.77 -10.98
CA GLU A 66 -13.21 1.12 -9.67
C GLU A 66 -12.15 0.91 -8.58
N HIS A 67 -11.89 1.93 -7.77
CA HIS A 67 -10.70 1.98 -6.93
C HIS A 67 -10.86 2.82 -5.67
N PHE A 68 -9.98 2.58 -4.71
CA PHE A 68 -9.62 3.52 -3.66
C PHE A 68 -8.47 4.41 -4.14
N SER A 69 -8.66 5.72 -4.04
CA SER A 69 -7.57 6.68 -4.12
C SER A 69 -6.81 6.69 -2.80
N LEU A 70 -5.53 6.33 -2.81
CA LEU A 70 -4.70 6.34 -1.61
C LEU A 70 -4.17 7.75 -1.35
N VAL A 71 -4.47 8.26 -0.15
CA VAL A 71 -4.14 9.63 0.32
C VAL A 71 -3.79 9.62 1.81
N SER A 72 -3.28 10.76 2.30
CA SER A 72 -2.96 11.02 3.71
C SER A 72 -1.78 10.21 4.24
N GLY A 73 -2.02 9.10 4.94
CA GLY A 73 -0.96 8.17 5.35
C GLY A 73 -0.94 6.89 4.53
N CYS A 74 -2.01 6.59 3.80
CA CYS A 74 -2.12 5.37 2.99
C CYS A 74 -1.21 5.42 1.76
N ASP A 75 -1.00 6.60 1.17
CA ASP A 75 -0.04 6.85 0.09
C ASP A 75 1.41 6.61 0.56
N TYR A 76 1.76 7.08 1.76
CA TYR A 76 3.04 6.74 2.38
C TYR A 76 3.15 5.24 2.65
N THR A 77 2.11 4.62 3.23
CA THR A 77 2.13 3.17 3.51
C THR A 77 2.34 2.35 2.25
N VAL A 78 1.59 2.61 1.18
CA VAL A 78 1.78 1.88 -0.09
C VAL A 78 3.16 2.14 -0.70
N MET A 79 3.74 3.33 -0.55
CA MET A 79 5.11 3.61 -0.99
C MET A 79 6.17 2.88 -0.15
N GLY A 80 5.96 2.74 1.15
CA GLY A 80 6.80 1.92 2.02
C GLY A 80 6.72 0.44 1.64
N LEU A 81 5.53 -0.06 1.35
CA LEU A 81 5.32 -1.42 0.84
C LEU A 81 5.97 -1.61 -0.54
N TYR A 82 5.88 -0.62 -1.42
CA TYR A 82 6.54 -0.64 -2.72
C TYR A 82 8.07 -0.69 -2.59
N ARG A 83 8.65 0.02 -1.62
CA ARG A 83 10.09 -0.05 -1.33
C ARG A 83 10.52 -1.47 -0.99
N TRP A 84 9.73 -2.18 -0.19
CA TRP A 84 9.98 -3.55 0.26
C TRP A 84 9.33 -4.62 -0.63
N ARG A 85 8.94 -4.29 -1.86
CA ARG A 85 8.24 -5.20 -2.78
C ARG A 85 9.02 -6.47 -3.14
N GLU A 86 10.31 -6.52 -2.85
CA GLU A 86 11.17 -7.69 -3.11
C GLU A 86 11.34 -8.59 -1.87
N SER A 87 10.86 -8.15 -0.69
CA SER A 87 10.96 -8.88 0.57
C SER A 87 9.62 -8.90 1.29
N GLU A 88 8.94 -10.06 1.25
CA GLU A 88 7.65 -10.24 1.92
C GLU A 88 7.75 -10.05 3.44
N GLU A 89 8.83 -10.55 4.05
CA GLU A 89 9.08 -10.40 5.48
C GLU A 89 9.13 -8.93 5.89
N GLN A 90 9.93 -8.12 5.20
CA GLN A 90 10.05 -6.68 5.49
C GLN A 90 8.77 -5.92 5.13
N ALA A 91 8.05 -6.31 4.08
CA ALA A 91 6.77 -5.71 3.74
C ALA A 91 5.72 -5.96 4.84
N ARG A 92 5.69 -7.16 5.42
CA ARG A 92 4.79 -7.51 6.52
C ARG A 92 5.16 -6.79 7.81
N GLU A 93 6.45 -6.74 8.15
CA GLU A 93 6.95 -5.97 9.31
C GLU A 93 6.62 -4.48 9.17
N PHE A 94 6.82 -3.92 7.97
CA PHE A 94 6.42 -2.55 7.67
C PHE A 94 4.91 -2.33 7.81
N TYR A 95 4.09 -3.27 7.34
CA TYR A 95 2.63 -3.17 7.46
C TYR A 95 2.17 -3.30 8.92
N GLN A 96 2.86 -4.11 9.73
CA GLN A 96 2.64 -4.16 11.18
C GLN A 96 2.95 -2.81 11.85
N LEU A 97 4.05 -2.15 11.46
CA LEU A 97 4.34 -0.78 11.92
C LEU A 97 3.20 0.19 11.56
N ALA A 98 2.64 0.09 10.35
CA ALA A 98 1.48 0.89 9.95
C ALA A 98 0.27 0.61 10.87
N GLY A 99 0.03 -0.66 11.26
CA GLY A 99 -0.99 -1.02 12.24
C GLY A 99 -0.73 -0.45 13.64
N LEU A 100 0.52 -0.40 14.10
CA LEU A 100 0.86 0.24 15.37
C LEU A 100 0.62 1.75 15.33
N MET A 101 0.98 2.42 14.23
CA MET A 101 0.67 3.84 14.01
C MET A 101 -0.84 4.08 14.02
N GLU A 102 -1.59 3.24 13.32
CA GLU A 102 -3.04 3.27 13.29
C GLU A 102 -3.66 3.15 14.69
N CYS A 103 -3.13 2.25 15.52
CA CYS A 103 -3.55 2.10 16.90
C CYS A 103 -3.32 3.37 17.71
N VAL A 104 -2.11 3.92 17.65
CA VAL A 104 -1.72 5.07 18.47
C VAL A 104 -2.48 6.33 18.08
N VAL A 105 -2.75 6.53 16.79
CA VAL A 105 -3.43 7.74 16.30
C VAL A 105 -4.94 7.64 16.43
N ASN A 106 -5.54 6.47 16.18
CA ASN A 106 -6.99 6.34 16.04
C ASN A 106 -7.69 5.48 17.10
N SER A 107 -6.95 4.72 17.93
CA SER A 107 -7.57 3.87 18.95
C SER A 107 -7.77 4.62 20.27
N SER A 108 -8.93 4.39 20.87
CA SER A 108 -9.29 4.85 22.22
C SER A 108 -8.91 3.85 23.33
N SER A 109 -8.00 2.91 23.06
CA SER A 109 -7.62 1.84 24.02
C SER A 109 -7.19 2.43 25.37
N PRO A 110 -7.71 1.92 26.50
CA PRO A 110 -7.30 2.34 27.84
C PRO A 110 -5.79 2.24 28.07
N LEU A 111 -5.13 1.22 27.51
CA LEU A 111 -3.67 1.06 27.61
C LEU A 111 -2.88 2.18 26.92
N LEU A 112 -3.44 2.75 25.85
CA LEU A 112 -2.82 3.86 25.13
C LEU A 112 -3.06 5.20 25.83
N ARG A 113 -3.78 5.21 26.96
CA ARG A 113 -3.94 6.38 27.85
C ARG A 113 -3.09 6.28 29.12
N THR A 114 -2.32 5.21 29.29
CA THR A 114 -1.41 5.03 30.45
C THR A 114 0.04 5.36 30.08
N ASP A 115 0.94 5.23 31.06
CA ASP A 115 2.40 5.35 30.88
C ASP A 115 2.96 4.34 29.87
N LEU A 116 2.24 3.25 29.60
CA LEU A 116 2.56 2.24 28.59
C LEU A 116 2.61 2.81 27.16
N LEU A 117 1.91 3.92 26.90
CA LEU A 117 1.97 4.64 25.63
C LEU A 117 3.41 5.05 25.27
N ARG A 118 4.23 5.44 26.25
CA ARG A 118 5.64 5.79 26.01
C ARG A 118 6.45 4.62 25.46
N ARG A 119 6.16 3.40 25.92
CA ARG A 119 6.82 2.19 25.43
C ARG A 119 6.41 1.88 23.99
N VAL A 120 5.13 2.02 23.67
CA VAL A 120 4.62 1.84 22.29
C VAL A 120 5.24 2.87 21.35
N TYR A 121 5.30 4.15 21.74
CA TYR A 121 5.98 5.17 20.95
C TYR A 121 7.46 4.87 20.74
N LYS A 122 8.16 4.41 21.77
CA LYS A 122 9.56 4.02 21.63
C LYS A 122 9.71 2.90 20.58
N THR A 123 8.89 1.84 20.68
CA THR A 123 8.87 0.77 19.68
C THR A 123 8.59 1.28 18.26
N ILE A 124 7.62 2.18 18.10
CA ILE A 124 7.31 2.81 16.80
C ILE A 124 8.52 3.60 16.28
N MET A 125 9.19 4.38 17.12
CA MET A 125 10.34 5.18 16.70
C MET A 125 11.54 4.31 16.34
N ASP A 126 11.80 3.25 17.11
CA ASP A 126 12.86 2.28 16.84
C ASP A 126 12.59 1.57 15.49
N LEU A 127 11.35 1.13 15.25
CA LEU A 127 10.94 0.53 13.97
C LEU A 127 11.06 1.51 12.80
N ARG A 128 10.58 2.75 12.94
CA ARG A 128 10.72 3.80 11.91
C ARG A 128 12.17 4.07 11.55
N HIS A 129 13.05 4.11 12.57
CA HIS A 129 14.48 4.31 12.37
C HIS A 129 15.10 3.11 11.64
N SER A 130 14.80 1.87 12.07
CA SER A 130 15.32 0.65 11.44
C SER A 130 14.89 0.50 9.98
N LEU A 131 13.63 0.82 9.67
CA LEU A 131 13.07 0.76 8.32
C LEU A 131 13.42 2.00 7.48
N ASN A 132 14.06 3.01 8.09
CA ASN A 132 14.38 4.30 7.51
C ASN A 132 13.15 4.90 6.77
N PHE A 133 12.02 4.98 7.48
CA PHE A 133 10.74 5.42 6.93
C PHE A 133 10.00 6.38 7.86
N SER A 134 9.30 7.35 7.27
CA SER A 134 8.48 8.31 8.00
C SER A 134 7.24 8.69 7.19
N TRP A 135 6.06 8.51 7.79
CA TRP A 135 4.88 9.26 7.39
C TRP A 135 5.14 10.75 7.64
N LYS A 136 4.80 11.60 6.67
CA LYS A 136 4.97 13.07 6.78
C LYS A 136 3.60 13.74 6.91
N GLY A 137 3.60 14.95 7.46
CA GLY A 137 2.38 15.75 7.63
C GLY A 137 1.39 15.16 8.64
N ASP A 138 0.15 15.62 8.56
CA ASP A 138 -0.97 15.19 9.43
C ASP A 138 -1.61 13.89 8.89
N SER A 139 -0.80 12.84 8.84
CA SER A 139 -1.25 11.51 8.42
C SER A 139 -2.20 10.94 9.47
N SER A 140 -3.43 10.62 9.09
CA SER A 140 -4.46 10.08 10.00
C SER A 140 -4.90 8.66 9.68
N GLN A 141 -4.52 8.11 8.52
CA GLN A 141 -4.89 6.75 8.10
C GLN A 141 -3.63 6.05 7.59
N PHE A 142 -3.24 4.98 8.25
CA PHE A 142 -1.99 4.26 8.00
C PHE A 142 -2.25 2.88 7.42
N LEU A 143 -3.34 2.21 7.83
CA LEU A 143 -3.76 0.95 7.23
C LEU A 143 -4.46 1.19 5.88
N LEU A 144 -4.16 0.32 4.91
CA LEU A 144 -4.75 0.40 3.59
C LEU A 144 -6.25 0.02 3.65
N PRO A 145 -7.11 0.69 2.87
CA PRO A 145 -8.54 0.43 2.90
C PRO A 145 -8.85 -0.98 2.39
N LEU A 146 -9.80 -1.65 3.03
CA LEU A 146 -10.34 -2.93 2.59
C LEU A 146 -11.85 -2.78 2.40
N HIS A 147 -12.42 -3.51 1.44
CA HIS A 147 -13.87 -3.52 1.26
C HIS A 147 -14.52 -4.18 2.50
N PRO A 148 -15.64 -3.64 3.01
CA PRO A 148 -16.30 -4.16 4.22
C PRO A 148 -16.71 -5.63 4.17
N ASN A 149 -16.83 -6.21 2.96
CA ASN A 149 -17.12 -7.62 2.74
C ASN A 149 -15.91 -8.53 3.02
N PHE A 150 -14.68 -8.00 2.93
CA PHE A 150 -13.46 -8.72 3.26
C PHE A 150 -13.03 -8.47 4.69
N TYR A 151 -13.03 -7.20 5.11
CA TYR A 151 -12.58 -6.82 6.44
C TYR A 151 -13.16 -5.47 6.84
N ARG A 152 -13.68 -5.37 8.06
CA ARG A 152 -14.20 -4.10 8.60
C ARG A 152 -13.16 -3.46 9.51
N ARG A 153 -12.80 -2.21 9.22
CA ARG A 153 -11.86 -1.43 10.05
C ARG A 153 -12.32 -1.29 11.50
N SER A 154 -13.62 -1.33 11.77
CA SER A 154 -14.16 -1.36 13.14
C SER A 154 -13.67 -2.56 13.94
N ASP A 155 -13.49 -3.71 13.28
CA ASP A 155 -13.17 -4.97 13.95
C ASP A 155 -11.71 -4.96 14.43
N PHE A 156 -10.82 -4.31 13.69
CA PHE A 156 -9.45 -4.01 14.12
C PHE A 156 -9.46 -3.32 15.49
N PHE A 157 -10.15 -2.17 15.59
CA PHE A 157 -10.19 -1.39 16.81
C PHE A 157 -10.91 -2.12 17.96
N ALA A 158 -12.01 -2.81 17.67
CA ALA A 158 -12.73 -3.60 18.67
C ALA A 158 -11.84 -4.67 19.29
N ARG A 159 -11.01 -5.35 18.48
CA ARG A 159 -10.08 -6.37 18.97
C ARG A 159 -8.96 -5.75 19.79
N ILE A 160 -8.38 -4.63 19.35
CA ILE A 160 -7.34 -3.90 20.06
C ILE A 160 -7.82 -3.39 21.42
N GLN A 161 -9.07 -2.95 21.52
CA GLN A 161 -9.66 -2.49 22.79
C GLN A 161 -9.73 -3.59 23.84
N GLN A 162 -9.76 -4.87 23.45
CA GLN A 162 -9.74 -6.01 24.35
C GLN A 162 -8.32 -6.41 24.79
N ALA A 163 -7.28 -5.67 24.41
CA ALA A 163 -5.93 -5.93 24.88
C ALA A 163 -5.74 -5.35 26.29
N ASP A 164 -5.55 -6.22 27.28
CA ASP A 164 -5.32 -5.83 28.67
C ASP A 164 -3.83 -5.69 29.02
N THR A 165 -2.93 -6.12 28.13
CA THR A 165 -1.48 -5.96 28.29
C THR A 165 -0.82 -5.51 26.99
N LEU A 166 0.37 -4.89 27.07
CA LEU A 166 1.16 -4.53 25.89
C LEU A 166 1.50 -5.74 25.02
N LYS A 167 1.78 -6.90 25.63
CA LYS A 167 2.07 -8.13 24.90
C LYS A 167 0.87 -8.52 24.02
N VAL A 168 -0.32 -8.57 24.63
CA VAL A 168 -1.57 -8.90 23.91
C VAL A 168 -1.89 -7.84 22.85
N LEU A 169 -1.59 -6.56 23.11
CA LEU A 169 -1.74 -5.50 22.11
C LEU A 169 -0.87 -5.78 20.88
N TYR A 170 0.43 -6.05 21.07
CA TYR A 170 1.33 -6.35 19.96
C TYR A 170 0.92 -7.60 19.20
N GLU A 171 0.56 -8.67 19.90
CA GLU A 171 0.08 -9.93 19.28
C GLU A 171 -1.18 -9.71 18.44
N LYS A 172 -2.14 -8.92 18.95
CA LYS A 172 -3.36 -8.59 18.21
C LYS A 172 -3.07 -7.73 16.99
N VAL A 173 -2.23 -6.71 17.12
CA VAL A 173 -1.85 -5.87 15.97
C VAL A 173 -1.17 -6.71 14.90
N GLU A 174 -0.20 -7.53 15.29
CA GLU A 174 0.51 -8.45 14.37
C GLU A 174 -0.47 -9.39 13.65
N HIS A 175 -1.39 -10.02 14.40
CA HIS A 175 -2.36 -10.92 13.83
C HIS A 175 -3.27 -10.22 12.82
N GLU A 176 -3.86 -9.09 13.21
CA GLU A 176 -4.79 -8.37 12.35
C GLU A 176 -4.09 -7.79 11.11
N THR A 177 -2.87 -7.25 11.24
CA THR A 177 -2.13 -6.75 10.07
C THR A 177 -1.68 -7.87 9.15
N ARG A 178 -1.37 -9.07 9.66
CA ARG A 178 -1.11 -10.25 8.81
C ARG A 178 -2.34 -10.65 8.00
N VAL A 179 -3.51 -10.74 8.63
CA VAL A 179 -4.78 -11.05 7.94
C VAL A 179 -5.07 -10.02 6.86
N GLN A 180 -4.95 -8.72 7.19
CA GLN A 180 -5.15 -7.65 6.22
C GLN A 180 -4.13 -7.71 5.07
N PHE A 181 -2.86 -7.99 5.36
CA PHE A 181 -1.83 -8.13 4.34
C PHE A 181 -2.12 -9.29 3.38
N ASP A 182 -2.59 -10.42 3.91
CA ASP A 182 -2.97 -11.58 3.10
C ASP A 182 -4.14 -11.25 2.17
N LEU A 183 -5.14 -10.50 2.66
CA LEU A 183 -6.24 -9.99 1.84
C LEU A 183 -5.76 -9.02 0.76
N LEU A 184 -4.85 -8.10 1.10
CA LEU A 184 -4.26 -7.17 0.11
C LEU A 184 -3.50 -7.93 -0.97
N ALA A 185 -2.71 -8.95 -0.60
CA ALA A 185 -1.95 -9.77 -1.53
C ALA A 185 -2.85 -10.59 -2.46
N ALA A 186 -3.92 -11.17 -1.91
CA ALA A 186 -4.85 -11.99 -2.66
C ALA A 186 -5.75 -11.16 -3.58
N GLU A 187 -6.40 -10.13 -3.04
CA GLU A 187 -7.57 -9.51 -3.67
C GLU A 187 -7.28 -8.17 -4.34
N TYR A 188 -6.12 -7.55 -4.11
CA TYR A 188 -5.86 -6.18 -4.56
C TYR A 188 -4.66 -6.04 -5.49
N VAL A 189 -4.73 -5.00 -6.32
CA VAL A 189 -3.67 -4.55 -7.21
C VAL A 189 -3.47 -3.04 -7.02
N PHE A 190 -2.21 -2.62 -6.98
CA PHE A 190 -1.83 -1.23 -6.81
C PHE A 190 -1.30 -0.64 -8.11
N TYR A 191 -1.79 0.52 -8.50
CA TYR A 191 -1.33 1.25 -9.68
C TYR A 191 -0.62 2.53 -9.30
N LEU A 192 0.67 2.62 -9.66
CA LEU A 192 1.52 3.77 -9.43
C LEU A 192 1.48 4.71 -10.65
N PRO A 193 1.29 6.03 -10.46
CA PRO A 193 1.46 7.01 -11.52
C PRO A 193 2.83 6.89 -12.19
N GLN A 194 2.93 7.15 -13.50
CA GLN A 194 4.19 6.96 -14.25
C GLN A 194 5.37 7.69 -13.62
N ARG A 195 5.17 8.94 -13.18
CA ARG A 195 6.26 9.74 -12.60
C ARG A 195 6.92 9.08 -11.39
N MET A 196 6.14 8.36 -10.57
CA MET A 196 6.66 7.69 -9.37
C MET A 196 7.53 6.46 -9.69
N VAL A 197 7.45 5.93 -10.91
CA VAL A 197 8.19 4.73 -11.32
C VAL A 197 9.46 5.08 -12.10
N TYR A 198 9.51 6.26 -12.74
CA TYR A 198 10.62 6.68 -13.60
C TYR A 198 11.60 7.67 -12.97
N GLU A 199 11.29 8.26 -11.81
CA GLU A 199 12.25 9.07 -11.04
C GLU A 199 12.89 8.19 -9.94
N PRO A 200 14.18 7.82 -10.05
CA PRO A 200 14.91 7.32 -8.89
C PRO A 200 15.05 8.48 -7.89
N ALA A 201 14.79 8.18 -6.61
CA ALA A 201 15.07 9.08 -5.50
C ALA A 201 16.57 9.38 -5.39
#